data_AF-A0A960CN12-F1
#
_entry.id   AF-A0A960CN12-F1
#
_cell.length_a   1.000
_cell.length_b   1.000
_cell.length_c   1.000
_cell.angle_alpha   90.00
_cell.angle_beta   90.00
_cell.angle_gamma   90.00
#
_symmetry.space_group_name_H-M   'P 1'
#
loop_
_entity.id
_entity.type
_entity.pdbx_description
1 polymer ?
#
loop_
_entity_poly.entity_id
_entity_poly.type
_entity_poly.pdbx_seq_one_letter_code
_entity_poly.pdbx_strand_id
1 'polypeptide(L)'
;FRPTVLIESADSGSTDEADHPELGWCGGALRAGQATLSPLIPTIRCVMPTHDQPELPRDPAITRTIASHARRCLGVYAEVMIPGRVAVGDTLSLDPPHRSRLAATAGTAAGKLKRTVMRTVSAALPEGGKP
;
A
#
# COMPACT_ATOMS: atom_id res chain seq x y z
N PHE A 1 -1.53 -7.04 14.13
CA PHE A 1 -1.51 -5.87 13.21
C PHE A 1 -2.31 -4.65 13.69
N ARG A 2 -3.23 -4.78 14.66
CA ARG A 2 -4.02 -3.70 15.29
C ARG A 2 -4.80 -2.81 14.29
N PRO A 3 -5.55 -3.38 13.33
CA PRO A 3 -6.45 -2.59 12.51
C PRO A 3 -7.64 -2.07 13.34
N THR A 4 -8.23 -0.95 12.93
CA THR A 4 -9.53 -0.49 13.45
C THR A 4 -10.69 -1.24 12.78
N VAL A 5 -10.54 -1.53 11.49
CA VAL A 5 -11.53 -2.26 10.68
C VAL A 5 -10.80 -3.38 9.93
N LEU A 6 -11.32 -4.60 10.03
CA LEU A 6 -10.88 -5.75 9.27
C LEU A 6 -11.93 -6.05 8.20
N ILE A 7 -11.49 -6.26 6.97
CA ILE A 7 -12.35 -6.46 5.80
C ILE A 7 -12.02 -7.83 5.22
N GLU A 8 -13.05 -8.65 5.05
CA GLU A 8 -12.95 -9.90 4.30
C GLU A 8 -13.17 -9.58 2.81
N SER A 9 -12.25 -10.04 1.95
CA SER A 9 -12.42 -9.94 0.50
C SER A 9 -13.33 -11.09 0.03
N ALA A 10 -14.27 -10.79 -0.86
CA ALA A 10 -15.17 -11.80 -1.45
C ALA A 10 -14.45 -12.81 -2.35
N ASP A 11 -13.19 -12.53 -2.67
CA ASP A 11 -12.45 -13.16 -3.75
C ASP A 11 -11.10 -13.54 -3.12
N SER A 12 -11.06 -14.78 -2.64
CA SER A 12 -9.90 -15.40 -1.98
C SER A 12 -9.48 -16.70 -2.69
N GLY A 13 -10.10 -16.97 -3.84
CA GLY A 13 -9.99 -18.22 -4.59
C GLY A 13 -9.36 -18.09 -5.97
N SER A 14 -9.09 -16.87 -6.46
CA SER A 14 -8.43 -16.66 -7.76
C SER A 14 -6.95 -16.31 -7.54
N THR A 15 -6.05 -17.10 -8.14
CA THR A 15 -4.59 -16.92 -8.03
C THR A 15 -4.09 -15.66 -8.77
N ASP A 16 -4.98 -14.93 -9.43
CA ASP A 16 -4.70 -13.71 -10.20
C ASP A 16 -5.13 -12.42 -9.46
N GLU A 17 -5.68 -12.52 -8.25
CA GLU A 17 -5.93 -11.35 -7.40
C GLU A 17 -4.64 -10.81 -6.79
N ALA A 18 -4.54 -9.47 -6.75
CA ALA A 18 -3.43 -8.84 -6.04
C ALA A 18 -3.45 -9.28 -4.58
N ASP A 19 -2.38 -9.95 -4.11
CA ASP A 19 -2.21 -10.49 -2.74
C ASP A 19 -2.64 -9.51 -1.61
N HIS A 20 -2.70 -8.21 -1.91
CA HIS A 20 -3.09 -7.11 -1.04
C HIS A 20 -4.00 -6.10 -1.78
N PRO A 21 -5.32 -6.39 -1.94
CA PRO A 21 -6.23 -5.56 -2.72
C PRO A 21 -6.38 -4.15 -2.13
N GLU A 22 -6.16 -3.98 -0.83
CA GLU A 22 -6.29 -2.71 -0.13
C GLU A 22 -5.32 -1.64 -0.64
N LEU A 23 -4.16 -2.05 -1.15
CA LEU A 23 -3.18 -1.13 -1.74
C LEU A 23 -3.73 -0.48 -3.02
N GLY A 24 -4.63 -1.16 -3.72
CA GLY A 24 -5.30 -0.69 -4.92
C GLY A 24 -6.39 0.35 -4.64
N TRP A 25 -6.93 0.40 -3.42
CA TRP A 25 -8.05 1.26 -3.04
C TRP A 25 -7.65 2.72 -2.83
N CYS A 26 -6.36 3.00 -2.62
CA CYS A 26 -5.85 4.35 -2.38
C CYS A 26 -6.27 5.34 -3.48
N GLY A 27 -6.92 6.43 -3.08
CA GLY A 27 -7.49 7.46 -3.97
C GLY A 27 -8.92 7.17 -4.46
N GLY A 28 -9.53 6.07 -4.03
CA GLY A 28 -10.96 5.78 -4.20
C GLY A 28 -11.77 6.13 -2.95
N ALA A 29 -13.01 5.65 -2.87
CA ALA A 29 -13.88 5.78 -1.70
C ALA A 29 -14.52 4.44 -1.33
N LEU A 30 -14.46 4.08 -0.05
CA LEU A 30 -15.13 2.91 0.52
C LEU A 30 -16.42 3.36 1.21
N ARG A 31 -17.55 2.77 0.82
CA ARG A 31 -18.86 3.03 1.45
C ARG A 31 -19.25 1.85 2.32
N ALA A 32 -19.60 2.14 3.57
CA ALA A 32 -19.90 1.19 4.62
C ALA A 32 -21.16 1.62 5.37
N GLY A 33 -22.32 1.04 5.05
CA GLY A 33 -23.59 1.50 5.61
C GLY A 33 -23.81 3.00 5.36
N GLN A 34 -23.78 3.81 6.43
CA GLN A 34 -23.92 5.27 6.36
C GLN A 34 -22.59 6.03 6.32
N ALA A 35 -21.46 5.35 6.52
CA ALA A 35 -20.13 5.96 6.51
C ALA A 35 -19.49 5.91 5.12
N THR A 36 -18.64 6.89 4.84
CA THR A 36 -17.73 6.86 3.69
C THR A 36 -16.31 7.13 4.17
N LEU A 37 -15.40 6.24 3.79
CA LEU A 37 -13.98 6.30 4.11
C LEU A 37 -13.17 6.52 2.83
N SER A 38 -12.14 7.35 2.88
CA SER A 38 -11.19 7.57 1.79
C SER A 38 -9.86 6.91 2.13
N PRO A 39 -9.48 5.77 1.51
CA PRO A 39 -8.15 5.19 1.67
C PRO A 39 -7.09 6.11 1.06
N LEU A 40 -6.08 6.48 1.84
CA LEU A 40 -5.08 7.48 1.44
C LEU A 40 -3.68 6.91 1.31
N ILE A 41 -3.21 6.23 2.34
CA ILE A 41 -1.78 5.88 2.48
C ILE A 41 -1.65 4.41 2.86
N PRO A 42 -0.89 3.60 2.10
CA PRO A 42 -0.48 2.27 2.52
C PRO A 42 0.22 2.28 3.88
N THR A 43 -0.18 1.39 4.78
CA THR A 43 0.38 1.33 6.13
C THR A 43 1.70 0.57 6.11
N ILE A 44 2.83 1.30 6.15
CA ILE A 44 4.15 0.70 6.37
C ILE A 44 4.16 0.03 7.75
N ARG A 45 4.53 -1.25 7.78
CA ARG A 45 4.63 -2.00 9.04
C ARG A 45 6.00 -1.79 9.68
N CYS A 46 5.98 -1.28 10.91
CA CYS A 46 7.14 -1.28 11.80
C CYS A 46 7.34 -2.68 12.40
N VAL A 47 8.31 -2.82 13.30
CA VAL A 47 8.62 -4.08 14.00
C VAL A 47 7.56 -4.52 15.01
N MET A 48 6.59 -3.65 15.35
CA MET A 48 5.60 -3.93 16.39
C MET A 48 4.86 -5.28 16.22
N PRO A 49 4.48 -5.72 15.00
CA PRO A 49 3.85 -7.04 14.81
C PRO A 49 4.76 -8.24 15.08
N THR A 50 6.08 -8.04 15.25
CA THR A 50 7.03 -9.14 15.56
C THR A 50 7.04 -9.52 17.03
N HIS A 51 6.54 -8.67 17.92
CA HIS A 51 6.51 -8.93 19.36
C HIS A 51 5.57 -10.09 19.72
N ASP A 52 5.83 -10.74 20.86
CA ASP A 52 4.95 -11.77 21.42
C ASP A 52 3.50 -11.27 21.51
N GLN A 53 2.55 -12.12 21.15
CA GLN A 53 1.11 -11.93 21.30
C GLN A 53 0.54 -13.13 22.09
N PRO A 54 -0.69 -13.07 22.63
CA PRO A 54 -1.32 -14.24 23.21
C PRO A 54 -1.25 -15.42 22.23
N GLU A 55 -0.71 -16.54 22.69
CA GLU A 55 -0.57 -17.79 21.93
C GLU A 55 0.41 -17.75 20.74
N LEU A 56 1.07 -16.62 20.46
CA LEU A 56 2.01 -16.46 19.36
C LEU A 56 3.34 -15.90 19.89
N PRO A 57 4.44 -16.68 19.88
CA PRO A 57 5.74 -16.17 20.28
C PRO A 57 6.26 -15.13 19.29
N ARG A 58 7.24 -14.36 19.73
CA ARG A 58 7.95 -13.37 18.94
C ARG A 58 8.47 -14.01 17.66
N ASP A 59 8.11 -13.42 16.52
CA ASP A 59 8.60 -13.85 15.22
C ASP A 59 9.23 -12.68 14.45
N PRO A 60 10.57 -12.61 14.36
CA PRO A 60 11.26 -11.58 13.59
C PRO A 60 11.05 -11.73 12.06
N ALA A 61 10.66 -12.91 11.58
CA ALA A 61 10.43 -13.15 10.15
C ALA A 61 9.23 -12.37 9.62
N ILE A 62 8.23 -12.03 10.45
CA ILE A 62 7.03 -11.28 10.05
C ILE A 62 7.39 -10.01 9.25
N THR A 63 8.34 -9.21 9.73
CA THR A 63 8.71 -7.97 9.02
C THR A 63 9.39 -8.27 7.68
N ARG A 64 10.21 -9.34 7.62
CA ARG A 64 10.88 -9.78 6.40
C ARG A 64 9.88 -10.28 5.37
N THR A 65 8.91 -11.08 5.79
CA THR A 65 7.82 -11.58 4.94
C THR A 65 7.01 -10.43 4.37
N ILE A 66 6.56 -9.48 5.18
CA ILE A 66 5.80 -8.32 4.68
C ILE A 66 6.66 -7.46 3.72
N ALA A 67 7.95 -7.32 3.99
CA ALA A 67 8.85 -6.61 3.06
C ALA A 67 8.96 -7.33 1.70
N SER A 68 9.08 -8.66 1.71
CA SER A 68 9.23 -9.49 0.51
C SER A 68 7.96 -9.58 -0.33
N HIS A 69 6.79 -9.63 0.29
CA HIS A 69 5.52 -9.86 -0.42
C HIS A 69 4.71 -8.58 -0.66
N ALA A 70 4.84 -7.58 0.22
CA ALA A 70 3.92 -6.45 0.25
C ALA A 70 4.62 -5.09 0.22
N ARG A 71 5.90 -5.04 -0.21
CA ARG A 71 6.73 -3.82 -0.21
C ARG A 71 6.75 -3.11 1.16
N ARG A 72 6.70 -3.91 2.23
CA ARG A 72 6.65 -3.47 3.65
C ARG A 72 5.31 -2.82 4.07
N CYS A 73 4.29 -2.85 3.24
CA CYS A 73 2.98 -2.28 3.52
C CYS A 73 1.96 -3.39 3.79
N LEU A 74 1.09 -3.22 4.79
CA LEU A 74 -0.05 -4.11 5.01
C LEU A 74 -1.17 -3.32 5.68
N GLY A 75 -2.33 -3.23 5.03
CA GLY A 75 -3.38 -2.29 5.39
C GLY A 75 -3.21 -0.90 4.77
N VAL A 76 -4.24 -0.06 4.94
CA VAL A 76 -4.27 1.35 4.52
C VAL A 76 -4.82 2.22 5.64
N TYR A 77 -4.29 3.44 5.76
CA TYR A 77 -4.93 4.49 6.53
C TYR A 77 -5.99 5.17 5.69
N ALA A 78 -7.15 5.40 6.29
CA ALA A 78 -8.28 6.04 5.65
C ALA A 78 -8.79 7.22 6.48
N GLU A 79 -9.25 8.25 5.80
CA GLU A 79 -9.98 9.37 6.40
C GLU A 79 -11.49 9.10 6.39
N VAL A 80 -12.19 9.61 7.40
CA VAL A 80 -13.66 9.58 7.44
C VAL A 80 -14.17 10.78 6.65
N MET A 81 -14.70 10.54 5.45
CA MET A 81 -15.28 11.57 4.58
C MET A 81 -16.70 11.92 5.00
N ILE A 82 -17.48 10.89 5.33
CA ILE A 82 -18.85 11.04 5.83
C ILE A 82 -18.95 10.18 7.10
N PRO A 83 -19.17 10.81 8.27
CA PRO A 83 -19.41 10.07 9.51
C PRO A 83 -20.70 9.26 9.41
N GLY A 84 -20.67 8.03 9.94
CA GLY A 84 -21.83 7.16 9.96
C GLY A 84 -21.58 5.93 10.82
N ARG A 85 -22.64 5.19 11.13
CA ARG A 85 -22.53 3.92 11.83
C ARG A 85 -22.08 2.83 10.85
N VAL A 86 -21.14 2.02 11.31
CA VAL A 86 -20.70 0.78 10.66
C VAL A 86 -20.88 -0.37 11.66
N ALA A 87 -21.21 -1.55 11.16
CA ALA A 87 -21.36 -2.77 11.93
C ALA A 87 -20.61 -3.94 11.28
N VAL A 88 -20.25 -4.95 12.09
CA VAL A 88 -19.73 -6.21 11.56
C VAL A 88 -20.79 -6.85 10.67
N GLY A 89 -20.39 -7.28 9.48
CA GLY A 89 -21.28 -7.84 8.45
C GLY A 89 -21.79 -6.82 7.43
N ASP A 90 -21.54 -5.51 7.61
CA ASP A 90 -21.86 -4.52 6.58
C ASP A 90 -21.04 -4.80 5.31
N THR A 91 -21.72 -4.80 4.16
CA THR A 91 -21.06 -4.91 2.86
C THR A 91 -20.37 -3.59 2.52
N LEU A 92 -19.11 -3.70 2.10
CA LEU A 92 -18.34 -2.57 1.60
C LEU A 92 -18.43 -2.50 0.08
N SER A 93 -18.73 -1.32 -0.44
CA SER A 93 -18.57 -1.03 -1.87
C SER A 93 -17.41 -0.06 -2.08
N LEU A 94 -16.55 -0.39 -3.04
CA LEU A 94 -15.45 0.45 -3.47
C LEU A 94 -15.88 1.24 -4.71
N ASP A 95 -15.83 2.56 -4.61
CA ASP A 95 -15.71 3.45 -5.76
C ASP A 95 -14.21 3.58 -6.09
N PRO A 96 -13.73 2.92 -7.16
CA PRO A 96 -12.30 2.75 -7.40
C PRO A 96 -11.62 4.08 -7.75
N PRO A 97 -10.33 4.26 -7.43
CA PRO A 97 -9.58 5.44 -7.84
C PRO A 97 -9.59 5.59 -9.36
N HIS A 98 -9.86 6.80 -9.84
CA HIS A 98 -9.86 7.11 -11.27
C HIS A 98 -8.42 7.17 -11.81
N ARG A 99 -7.84 6.01 -12.11
CA ARG A 99 -6.51 5.93 -12.74
C ARG A 99 -6.65 6.30 -14.22
N SER A 100 -6.21 7.50 -14.59
CA SER A 100 -6.12 7.88 -16.01
C SER A 100 -5.28 6.84 -16.76
N ARG A 101 -5.87 6.22 -17.79
CA ARG A 101 -5.20 5.22 -18.66
C ARG A 101 -3.90 5.75 -19.29
N LEU A 102 -3.80 7.08 -19.47
CA LEU A 102 -2.61 7.75 -20.02
C LEU A 102 -1.41 7.70 -19.06
N ALA A 103 -1.64 7.66 -17.74
CA ALA A 103 -0.55 7.60 -16.75
C ALA A 103 0.02 6.18 -16.60
N ALA A 104 -0.81 5.15 -16.82
CA ALA A 104 -0.38 3.75 -16.75
C ALA A 104 0.65 3.39 -17.84
N THR A 105 0.60 4.05 -19.01
CA THR A 105 1.55 3.86 -20.11
C THR A 105 2.78 4.79 -20.01
N ALA A 106 2.67 5.93 -19.32
CA ALA A 106 3.76 6.88 -19.15
C ALA A 106 4.88 6.39 -18.20
N GLY A 107 4.55 5.57 -17.20
CA GLY A 107 5.51 5.06 -16.21
C GLY A 107 6.63 4.19 -16.81
N THR A 108 6.32 3.42 -17.85
CA THR A 108 7.28 2.52 -18.51
C THR A 108 8.26 3.27 -19.41
N ALA A 109 7.84 4.39 -20.00
CA ALA A 109 8.69 5.21 -20.87
C ALA A 109 9.62 6.14 -20.07
N ALA A 110 9.14 6.75 -18.98
CA ALA A 110 9.90 7.74 -18.22
C ALA A 110 11.05 7.16 -17.36
N GLY A 111 10.94 5.90 -16.93
CA GLY A 111 11.95 5.25 -16.08
C GLY A 111 13.30 5.04 -16.77
N LYS A 112 13.31 4.76 -18.08
CA LYS A 112 14.55 4.56 -18.85
C LYS A 112 15.31 5.88 -19.08
N LEU A 113 14.60 6.99 -19.24
CA LEU A 113 15.22 8.29 -19.55
C LEU A 113 15.97 8.87 -18.34
N LYS A 114 15.42 8.78 -17.13
CA LYS A 114 16.06 9.32 -15.91
C LYS A 114 17.40 8.64 -15.58
N ARG A 115 17.53 7.34 -15.85
CA ARG A 115 18.74 6.57 -15.51
C ARG A 115 19.93 6.87 -16.43
N THR A 116 19.65 7.20 -17.69
CA THR A 116 20.68 7.56 -18.67
C THR A 116 21.25 8.95 -18.39
N VAL A 117 20.40 9.92 -18.02
CA VAL A 117 20.83 11.29 -17.69
C VAL A 117 21.71 11.34 -16.43
N MET A 118 21.45 10.51 -15.42
CA MET A 118 22.30 10.49 -14.21
C MET A 118 23.71 9.92 -14.47
N ARG A 119 23.87 8.98 -15.41
CA ARG A 119 25.20 8.42 -15.74
C ARG A 119 26.09 9.42 -16.48
N THR A 120 25.51 10.26 -17.33
CA THR A 120 26.27 11.28 -18.07
C THR A 120 26.72 12.42 -17.17
N VAL A 121 25.92 12.77 -16.14
CA VAL A 121 26.31 13.78 -15.14
C VAL A 121 27.43 13.26 -14.24
N SER A 122 27.38 11.99 -13.81
CA SER A 122 28.43 11.40 -12.97
C SER A 122 29.79 11.26 -13.69
N ALA A 123 29.80 11.19 -15.02
CA ALA A 123 31.02 11.13 -15.82
C ALA A 123 31.62 12.53 -16.12
N ALA A 124 30.90 13.61 -15.82
CA ALA A 124 31.31 14.98 -16.10
C ALA A 124 31.68 15.78 -14.83
N LEU A 125 31.61 15.15 -13.65
CA LEU A 125 32.05 15.78 -12.40
C LEU A 125 33.58 15.67 -12.28
N PRO A 126 34.32 16.79 -12.21
CA PRO A 126 35.76 16.74 -12.01
C PRO A 126 36.09 16.17 -10.63
N GLU A 127 37.07 15.28 -10.57
CA GLU A 127 37.65 14.74 -9.34
C GLU A 127 38.15 15.91 -8.47
N GLY A 128 37.42 16.20 -7.40
CA GLY A 128 37.81 17.22 -6.43
C GLY A 128 39.10 16.80 -5.74
N GLY A 129 40.19 17.51 -6.05
CA GLY A 129 41.46 17.41 -5.34
C GLY A 129 41.26 17.67 -3.85
N LYS A 130 41.76 16.74 -3.02
CA LYS A 130 41.88 16.91 -1.57
C LYS A 130 42.99 17.93 -1.24
N PRO A 131 42.85 18.70 -0.15
CA PRO A 131 43.98 19.40 0.45
C PRO A 131 45.01 18.42 1.05
#